data_AF-A0AAV9VWZ4-F1
#
_entry.id   AF-A0AAV9VWZ4-F1
#
_cell.length_a   1.000
_cell.length_b   1.000
_cell.length_c   1.000
_cell.angle_alpha   90.00
_cell.angle_beta   90.00
_cell.angle_gamma   90.00
#
_symmetry.space_group_name_H-M   'P 1'
#
loop_
_entity.id
_entity.type
_entity.pdbx_description
1 polymer ?
#
loop_
_entity_poly.entity_id
_entity_poly.type
_entity_poly.pdbx_seq_one_letter_code
_entity_poly.pdbx_strand_id
1 'polypeptide(L)'
;MTLTNAKKFRNKLQRMDRAELNRLDMARYTRDERRWINDERVRRSREPAEANAGIEALTNSMAGLTVDLGLRARVEEGNDDDSDFLASADPPTAASWSPPPAQPPKPWHLFPEYHVLIAESVPRVVFTPNVRGADHEYTTFLVGRFTCSGEGCGKAWTSGKVATKIRGYDRRDGQLEYSVQVFNQRCKTCESLGWMNLEIEAYVERVERRLRIWKGESLPRLPWNEKHTPPHKSELCEGCKAGVCPESSDRVMRLGL
;
A
#
# COMPACT_ATOMS: atom_id res chain seq x y z
N MET A 1 14.15 -20.67 -1.17
CA MET A 1 13.52 -20.76 -2.50
C MET A 1 14.57 -20.42 -3.56
N THR A 2 14.70 -21.16 -4.66
CA THR A 2 15.62 -20.81 -5.75
C THR A 2 15.08 -19.64 -6.57
N LEU A 3 15.96 -18.81 -7.15
CA LEU A 3 15.58 -17.64 -7.97
C LEU A 3 14.63 -18.00 -9.13
N THR A 4 14.79 -19.20 -9.69
CA THR A 4 13.95 -19.77 -10.74
C THR A 4 12.52 -20.06 -10.27
N ASN A 5 12.33 -20.57 -9.05
CA ASN A 5 11.00 -20.85 -8.50
C ASN A 5 10.23 -19.55 -8.18
N ALA A 6 10.93 -18.53 -7.67
CA ALA A 6 10.35 -17.21 -7.42
C ALA A 6 9.85 -16.52 -8.70
N LYS A 7 10.60 -16.65 -9.81
CA LYS A 7 10.19 -16.08 -11.12
C LYS A 7 8.98 -16.82 -11.69
N LYS A 8 8.97 -18.16 -11.61
CA LYS A 8 7.83 -18.97 -12.05
C LYS A 8 6.55 -18.63 -11.29
N PHE A 9 6.63 -18.47 -9.97
CA PHE A 9 5.47 -18.15 -9.15
C PHE A 9 4.91 -16.76 -9.47
N ARG A 10 5.76 -15.73 -9.57
CA ARG A 10 5.31 -14.38 -9.97
C ARG A 10 4.65 -14.35 -11.35
N ASN A 11 5.24 -15.03 -12.34
CA ASN A 11 4.62 -15.17 -13.66
C ASN A 11 3.27 -15.89 -13.60
N LYS A 12 3.11 -16.87 -12.70
CA LYS A 12 1.83 -17.53 -12.48
C LYS A 12 0.79 -16.55 -11.92
N LEU A 13 1.12 -15.79 -10.88
CA LEU A 13 0.21 -14.80 -10.30
C LEU A 13 -0.25 -13.74 -11.32
N GLN A 14 0.67 -13.26 -12.16
CA GLN A 14 0.34 -12.30 -13.21
C GLN A 14 -0.63 -12.84 -14.26
N ARG A 15 -0.67 -14.17 -14.46
CA ARG A 15 -1.58 -14.82 -15.42
C ARG A 15 -2.94 -15.20 -14.85
N MET A 16 -3.07 -15.32 -13.52
CA MET A 16 -4.36 -15.62 -12.88
C MET A 16 -5.31 -14.44 -13.08
N ASP A 17 -6.62 -14.69 -13.17
CA ASP A 17 -7.59 -13.59 -13.16
C ASP A 17 -7.79 -13.02 -11.74
N ARG A 18 -8.51 -11.89 -11.61
CA ARG A 18 -8.71 -11.23 -10.30
C ARG A 18 -9.52 -12.11 -9.34
N ALA A 19 -10.51 -12.87 -9.84
CA ALA A 19 -11.35 -13.73 -9.02
C ALA A 19 -10.58 -14.97 -8.53
N GLU A 20 -9.72 -15.53 -9.36
CA GLU A 20 -8.80 -16.61 -8.99
C GLU A 20 -7.78 -16.15 -7.96
N LEU A 21 -7.19 -14.97 -8.15
CA LEU A 21 -6.21 -14.41 -7.22
C LEU A 21 -6.81 -14.17 -5.82
N ASN A 22 -8.06 -13.70 -5.76
CA ASN A 22 -8.78 -13.48 -4.51
C ASN A 22 -9.26 -14.78 -3.84
N ARG A 23 -9.46 -15.87 -4.60
CA ARG A 23 -9.85 -17.19 -4.07
C ARG A 23 -8.67 -18.00 -3.52
N LEU A 24 -7.43 -17.52 -3.65
CA LEU A 24 -6.27 -18.22 -3.13
C LEU A 24 -6.33 -18.34 -1.60
N ASP A 25 -6.26 -19.58 -1.12
CA ASP A 25 -6.15 -19.90 0.30
C ASP A 25 -4.73 -19.60 0.80
N MET A 26 -4.60 -18.50 1.54
CA MET A 26 -3.32 -18.00 2.03
C MET A 26 -2.60 -19.00 2.94
N ALA A 27 -3.31 -19.91 3.61
CA ALA A 27 -2.70 -20.89 4.51
C ALA A 27 -1.76 -21.87 3.78
N ARG A 28 -2.00 -22.12 2.49
CA ARG A 28 -1.24 -23.10 1.68
C ARG A 28 0.09 -22.60 1.15
N TYR A 29 0.35 -21.30 1.29
CA TYR A 29 1.53 -20.66 0.71
C TYR A 29 2.58 -20.37 1.76
N THR A 30 3.84 -20.36 1.34
CA THR A 30 4.96 -19.89 2.17
C THR A 30 4.86 -18.38 2.41
N ARG A 31 5.61 -17.86 3.39
CA ARG A 31 5.65 -16.41 3.68
C ARG A 31 5.98 -15.56 2.45
N ASP A 32 6.99 -15.94 1.68
CA ASP A 32 7.39 -15.19 0.49
C ASP A 32 6.31 -15.22 -0.61
N GLU A 33 5.61 -16.36 -0.75
CA GLU A 33 4.52 -16.52 -1.72
C GLU A 33 3.27 -15.73 -1.33
N ARG A 34 2.90 -15.74 -0.04
CA ARG A 34 1.81 -14.92 0.51
C ARG A 34 2.09 -13.44 0.26
N ARG A 35 3.32 -13.00 0.48
CA ARG A 35 3.76 -11.65 0.15
C ARG A 35 3.53 -11.33 -1.33
N TRP A 36 3.95 -12.19 -2.25
CA TRP A 36 3.74 -11.95 -3.68
C TRP A 36 2.27 -11.95 -4.09
N ILE A 37 1.44 -12.82 -3.50
CA ILE A 37 -0.02 -12.82 -3.73
C ILE A 37 -0.61 -11.48 -3.28
N ASN A 38 -0.28 -11.02 -2.08
CA ASN A 38 -0.77 -9.76 -1.53
C ASN A 38 -0.29 -8.56 -2.36
N ASP A 39 0.99 -8.53 -2.75
CA ASP A 39 1.55 -7.51 -3.62
C ASP A 39 0.78 -7.44 -4.96
N GLU A 40 0.46 -8.58 -5.57
CA GLU A 40 -0.30 -8.64 -6.83
C GLU A 40 -1.77 -8.22 -6.66
N ARG A 41 -2.43 -8.60 -5.55
CA ARG A 41 -3.81 -8.16 -5.23
C ARG A 41 -3.89 -6.64 -5.12
N VAL A 42 -2.91 -6.03 -4.45
CA VAL A 42 -2.82 -4.56 -4.29
C VAL A 42 -2.47 -3.88 -5.61
N ARG A 43 -1.57 -4.48 -6.41
CA ARG A 43 -1.24 -3.95 -7.75
C ARG A 43 -2.50 -3.81 -8.61
N ARG A 44 -3.33 -4.85 -8.66
CA ARG A 44 -4.59 -4.89 -9.43
C ARG A 44 -5.75 -4.09 -8.82
N SER A 45 -5.69 -3.76 -7.53
CA SER A 45 -6.66 -2.83 -6.94
C SER A 45 -6.35 -1.37 -7.28
N ARG A 46 -5.10 -1.07 -7.65
CA ARG A 46 -4.63 0.25 -8.09
C ARG A 46 -4.72 0.47 -9.60
N GLU A 47 -4.87 -0.60 -10.39
CA GLU A 47 -5.20 -0.47 -11.82
C GLU A 47 -6.61 0.10 -11.94
N PRO A 48 -6.81 1.23 -12.66
CA PRO A 48 -8.14 1.78 -12.87
C PRO A 48 -9.02 0.73 -13.53
N ALA A 49 -10.32 0.74 -13.21
CA ALA A 49 -11.33 -0.12 -13.81
C ALA A 49 -11.59 0.26 -15.29
N GLU A 50 -10.54 0.32 -16.11
CA GLU A 50 -10.57 0.58 -17.54
C GLU A 50 -10.92 -0.72 -18.28
N ALA A 51 -12.17 -1.14 -18.13
CA ALA A 51 -12.80 -2.11 -19.05
C ALA A 51 -14.33 -2.02 -19.06
N ASN A 52 -14.97 -1.48 -18.00
CA ASN A 52 -16.44 -1.43 -17.93
C ASN A 52 -17.06 -0.03 -18.09
N ALA A 53 -16.28 1.05 -18.07
CA ALA A 53 -16.82 2.40 -18.32
C ALA A 53 -17.06 2.72 -19.81
N GLY A 54 -16.37 2.01 -20.72
CA GLY A 54 -16.49 2.23 -22.17
C GLY A 54 -17.75 1.64 -22.80
N ILE A 55 -18.34 0.60 -22.21
CA ILE A 55 -19.54 -0.06 -22.74
C ILE A 55 -20.81 0.68 -22.30
N GLU A 56 -20.87 1.18 -21.05
CA GLU A 56 -22.02 1.97 -20.56
C GLU A 56 -22.12 3.37 -21.20
N ALA A 57 -21.01 3.93 -21.68
CA ALA A 57 -21.01 5.19 -22.41
C ALA A 57 -21.53 5.05 -23.86
N LEU A 58 -21.29 3.91 -24.51
CA LEU A 58 -21.75 3.64 -25.88
C LEU A 58 -23.24 3.27 -25.96
N THR A 59 -23.77 2.53 -24.98
CA THR A 59 -25.19 2.17 -24.94
C THR A 59 -26.10 3.37 -24.67
N ASN A 60 -25.65 4.34 -23.88
CA ASN A 60 -26.39 5.57 -23.60
C ASN A 60 -26.35 6.59 -24.76
N SER A 61 -25.37 6.49 -25.67
CA SER A 61 -25.22 7.43 -26.79
C SER A 61 -25.96 7.01 -28.08
N MET A 62 -26.48 5.78 -28.18
CA MET A 62 -27.17 5.27 -29.37
C MET A 62 -28.71 5.31 -29.30
N ALA A 63 -29.30 5.74 -28.18
CA ALA A 63 -30.75 5.78 -28.00
C ALA A 63 -31.43 7.07 -28.49
N GLY A 64 -30.68 8.04 -29.03
CA GLY A 64 -31.22 9.30 -29.52
C GLY A 64 -30.64 9.65 -30.89
N LEU A 65 -31.52 9.79 -31.88
CA LEU A 65 -31.34 10.33 -33.23
C LEU A 65 -31.20 9.30 -34.36
N THR A 66 -32.37 8.87 -34.81
CA THR A 66 -32.69 8.47 -36.18
C THR A 66 -32.75 9.68 -37.13
N VAL A 67 -32.51 9.40 -38.43
CA VAL A 67 -32.71 10.16 -39.70
C VAL A 67 -31.79 11.39 -39.95
N ASP A 68 -31.24 11.69 -41.14
CA ASP A 68 -31.44 11.18 -42.52
C ASP A 68 -30.21 11.46 -43.44
N LEU A 69 -30.20 10.73 -44.56
CA LEU A 69 -29.34 10.68 -45.78
C LEU A 69 -28.47 11.88 -46.24
N GLY A 70 -27.30 11.55 -46.82
CA GLY A 70 -26.53 12.46 -47.68
C GLY A 70 -25.19 11.91 -48.24
N LEU A 71 -25.27 11.11 -49.30
CA LEU A 71 -24.17 10.53 -50.09
C LEU A 71 -23.20 11.58 -50.70
N ARG A 72 -21.87 11.36 -50.65
CA ARG A 72 -20.95 11.45 -51.81
C ARG A 72 -19.50 11.05 -51.49
N ALA A 73 -19.01 10.10 -52.27
CA ALA A 73 -17.62 9.65 -52.33
C ALA A 73 -16.73 10.63 -53.12
N ARG A 74 -15.45 10.70 -52.76
CA ARG A 74 -14.36 10.88 -53.72
C ARG A 74 -13.04 10.33 -53.17
N VAL A 75 -12.39 9.58 -54.05
CA VAL A 75 -11.05 8.98 -54.00
C VAL A 75 -10.02 10.07 -54.26
N GLU A 76 -8.82 9.97 -53.67
CA GLU A 76 -7.55 10.24 -54.37
C GLU A 76 -6.34 9.71 -53.58
N GLU A 77 -5.46 9.06 -54.33
CA GLU A 77 -4.22 8.35 -53.99
C GLU A 77 -2.98 9.27 -54.09
N GLY A 78 -1.85 8.82 -53.52
CA GLY A 78 -0.48 9.22 -53.88
C GLY A 78 0.44 9.34 -52.65
N ASN A 79 1.34 8.37 -52.37
CA ASN A 79 2.74 8.22 -52.86
C ASN A 79 3.65 9.41 -52.48
N ASP A 80 4.90 9.31 -52.01
CA ASP A 80 5.92 8.26 -51.87
C ASP A 80 6.99 8.70 -50.83
N ASP A 81 7.84 7.74 -50.43
CA ASP A 81 9.27 7.79 -50.06
C ASP A 81 9.84 8.91 -49.14
N ASP A 82 10.55 8.52 -48.06
CA ASP A 82 12.00 8.27 -48.17
C ASP A 82 12.67 7.76 -46.88
N SER A 83 13.82 7.12 -47.11
CA SER A 83 14.57 6.17 -46.31
C SER A 83 15.62 6.74 -45.30
N ASP A 84 16.01 5.87 -44.37
CA ASP A 84 17.33 5.66 -43.71
C ASP A 84 18.08 6.80 -42.98
N PHE A 85 18.42 6.59 -41.69
CA PHE A 85 19.83 6.38 -41.25
C PHE A 85 19.99 6.05 -39.74
N LEU A 86 20.57 4.87 -39.48
CA LEU A 86 21.43 4.37 -38.38
C LEU A 86 21.76 5.27 -37.17
N ALA A 87 21.59 4.73 -35.94
CA ALA A 87 22.71 4.45 -35.02
C ALA A 87 22.25 3.84 -33.67
N SER A 88 22.85 2.69 -33.35
CA SER A 88 22.74 1.95 -32.10
C SER A 88 23.37 2.68 -30.92
N ALA A 89 22.67 2.68 -29.78
CA ALA A 89 23.30 2.70 -28.45
C ALA A 89 22.34 2.01 -27.47
N ASP A 90 22.68 0.79 -27.06
CA ASP A 90 21.98 0.10 -25.96
C ASP A 90 22.24 0.85 -24.64
N PRO A 91 21.22 1.39 -23.94
CA PRO A 91 21.42 1.90 -22.60
C PRO A 91 21.47 0.73 -21.59
N PRO A 92 22.26 0.87 -20.52
CA PRO A 92 22.56 -0.21 -19.59
C PRO A 92 21.31 -0.64 -18.83
N THR A 93 21.22 -1.93 -18.54
CA THR A 93 20.17 -2.60 -17.74
C THR A 93 20.06 -1.98 -16.34
N ALA A 94 19.23 -0.94 -16.22
CA ALA A 94 18.82 -0.37 -14.95
C ALA A 94 17.90 -1.34 -14.23
N ALA A 95 18.37 -1.88 -13.11
CA ALA A 95 17.60 -2.65 -12.16
C ALA A 95 16.35 -1.87 -11.71
N SER A 96 15.18 -2.16 -12.28
CA SER A 96 13.83 -1.78 -11.85
C SER A 96 13.74 -0.62 -10.85
N TRP A 97 13.98 0.61 -11.31
CA TRP A 97 13.59 1.81 -10.57
C TRP A 97 12.14 2.10 -10.93
N SER A 98 11.20 1.87 -10.01
CA SER A 98 9.88 2.47 -10.15
C SER A 98 10.03 3.98 -9.93
N PRO A 99 9.51 4.84 -10.83
CA PRO A 99 9.59 6.28 -10.64
C PRO A 99 8.94 6.68 -9.31
N PRO A 100 9.46 7.72 -8.64
CA PRO A 100 8.85 8.24 -7.42
C PRO A 100 7.37 8.59 -7.67
N PRO A 101 6.47 8.38 -6.71
CA PRO A 101 5.08 8.79 -6.83
C PRO A 101 4.98 10.29 -7.16
N ALA A 102 3.99 10.68 -7.96
CA ALA A 102 3.83 12.06 -8.44
C ALA A 102 3.55 13.11 -7.33
N GLN A 103 3.27 12.69 -6.09
CA GLN A 103 2.93 13.59 -4.97
C GLN A 103 3.86 13.42 -3.78
N PRO A 104 4.42 14.51 -3.22
CA PRO A 104 5.43 14.43 -2.17
C PRO A 104 4.98 13.56 -0.98
N PRO A 105 5.93 12.88 -0.31
CA PRO A 105 5.60 12.01 0.82
C PRO A 105 4.93 12.79 1.96
N LYS A 106 3.96 12.15 2.60
CA LYS A 106 3.18 12.74 3.69
C LYS A 106 3.81 12.38 5.05
N PRO A 107 3.58 13.18 6.10
CA PRO A 107 4.04 12.84 7.46
C PRO A 107 3.44 11.54 8.02
N TRP A 108 2.30 11.10 7.48
CA TRP A 108 1.63 9.85 7.86
C TRP A 108 0.71 9.35 6.74
N HIS A 109 0.33 8.08 6.83
CA HIS A 109 -0.51 7.37 5.85
C HIS A 109 -1.56 6.49 6.55
N LEU A 110 -2.68 6.18 5.87
CA LEU A 110 -3.77 5.35 6.41
C LEU A 110 -3.97 3.97 5.75
N PHE A 111 -3.37 3.76 4.59
CA PHE A 111 -3.42 2.49 3.83
C PHE A 111 -4.81 1.82 3.73
N PRO A 112 -5.87 2.53 3.28
CA PRO A 112 -7.20 1.95 3.08
C PRO A 112 -7.20 0.73 2.14
N GLU A 113 -6.26 0.65 1.21
CA GLU A 113 -6.15 -0.44 0.24
C GLU A 113 -5.93 -1.82 0.88
N TYR A 114 -5.42 -1.88 2.12
CA TYR A 114 -5.20 -3.13 2.85
C TYR A 114 -6.43 -3.58 3.63
N HIS A 115 -7.51 -2.79 3.64
CA HIS A 115 -8.76 -3.15 4.32
C HIS A 115 -9.33 -4.48 3.82
N VAL A 116 -9.24 -4.76 2.52
CA VAL A 116 -9.76 -6.02 1.93
C VAL A 116 -9.15 -7.25 2.60
N LEU A 117 -7.84 -7.23 2.85
CA LEU A 117 -7.13 -8.34 3.49
C LEU A 117 -7.55 -8.51 4.95
N ILE A 118 -7.72 -7.38 5.65
CA ILE A 118 -8.14 -7.38 7.06
C ILE A 118 -9.59 -7.86 7.21
N ALA A 119 -10.48 -7.43 6.31
CA ALA A 119 -11.90 -7.79 6.32
C ALA A 119 -12.15 -9.26 5.96
N GLU A 120 -11.28 -9.88 5.15
CA GLU A 120 -11.28 -11.34 4.91
C GLU A 120 -11.04 -12.12 6.21
N SER A 121 -10.20 -11.61 7.11
CA SER A 121 -9.75 -12.29 8.34
C SER A 121 -10.55 -11.89 9.59
N VAL A 122 -11.14 -10.69 9.62
CA VAL A 122 -11.89 -10.15 10.75
C VAL A 122 -13.25 -9.64 10.23
N PRO A 123 -14.33 -10.43 10.35
CA PRO A 123 -15.62 -10.05 9.80
C PRO A 123 -16.20 -8.83 10.54
N ARG A 124 -17.16 -8.11 9.92
CA ARG A 124 -17.88 -6.97 10.52
C ARG A 124 -16.97 -5.82 10.98
N VAL A 125 -15.91 -5.57 10.22
CA VAL A 125 -15.05 -4.39 10.39
C VAL A 125 -15.15 -3.50 9.16
N VAL A 126 -15.08 -2.19 9.36
CA VAL A 126 -15.13 -1.19 8.28
C VAL A 126 -13.98 -0.22 8.44
N PHE A 127 -13.25 0.05 7.36
CA PHE A 127 -12.22 1.08 7.39
C PHE A 127 -12.86 2.47 7.35
N THR A 128 -12.37 3.38 8.19
CA THR A 128 -12.74 4.80 8.20
C THR A 128 -11.49 5.69 8.09
N PRO A 129 -11.53 6.80 7.32
CA PRO A 129 -10.45 7.77 7.30
C PRO A 129 -10.39 8.62 8.59
N ASN A 130 -11.32 8.44 9.53
CA ASN A 130 -11.35 9.21 10.77
C ASN A 130 -10.12 8.91 11.65
N VAL A 131 -9.36 9.94 11.97
CA VAL A 131 -8.17 9.91 12.85
C VAL A 131 -8.38 10.69 14.17
N ARG A 132 -9.61 11.09 14.48
CA ARG A 132 -9.98 11.90 15.65
C ARG A 132 -11.00 11.17 16.52
N GLY A 133 -10.81 11.29 17.84
CA GLY A 133 -11.52 10.46 18.81
C GLY A 133 -11.19 8.98 18.63
N ALA A 134 -11.58 8.15 19.59
CA ALA A 134 -11.63 6.69 19.45
C ALA A 134 -12.29 6.12 20.72
N ASP A 135 -13.05 5.05 20.56
CA ASP A 135 -13.48 4.23 21.71
C ASP A 135 -12.30 3.34 22.15
N HIS A 136 -11.50 2.89 21.18
CA HIS A 136 -10.32 2.07 21.41
C HIS A 136 -9.09 2.66 20.75
N GLU A 137 -7.98 2.70 21.48
CA GLU A 137 -6.71 3.20 20.95
C GLU A 137 -5.56 2.24 21.26
N TYR A 138 -4.72 1.98 20.26
CA TYR A 138 -3.51 1.19 20.45
C TYR A 138 -2.35 1.69 19.61
N THR A 139 -1.24 1.98 20.29
CA THR A 139 0.03 2.37 19.66
C THR A 139 0.97 1.18 19.55
N THR A 140 1.59 1.00 18.40
CA THR A 140 2.54 -0.09 18.13
C THR A 140 3.64 0.37 17.17
N PHE A 141 4.58 -0.51 16.89
CA PHE A 141 5.59 -0.32 15.86
C PHE A 141 5.37 -1.23 14.68
N LEU A 142 5.62 -0.71 13.48
CA LEU A 142 5.76 -1.47 12.25
C LEU A 142 7.22 -1.46 11.76
N VAL A 143 7.51 -2.41 10.88
CA VAL A 143 8.73 -2.40 10.08
C VAL A 143 8.41 -1.69 8.77
N GLY A 144 9.24 -0.72 8.40
CA GLY A 144 9.10 0.02 7.15
C GLY A 144 10.45 0.25 6.48
N ARG A 145 10.42 0.31 5.15
CA ARG A 145 11.52 0.74 4.30
C ARG A 145 11.21 2.11 3.75
N PHE A 146 12.23 2.93 3.58
CA PHE A 146 12.09 4.31 3.16
C PHE A 146 13.12 4.65 2.09
N THR A 147 12.70 5.39 1.08
CA THR A 147 13.59 6.06 0.12
C THR A 147 13.46 7.56 0.31
N CYS A 148 14.56 8.27 0.50
CA CYS A 148 14.55 9.71 0.70
C CYS A 148 13.90 10.43 -0.50
N SER A 149 13.01 11.40 -0.24
CA SER A 149 12.43 12.23 -1.29
C SER A 149 13.24 13.48 -1.62
N GLY A 150 14.25 13.80 -0.82
CA GLY A 150 15.13 14.95 -1.06
C GLY A 150 15.90 14.80 -2.37
N GLU A 151 15.86 15.83 -3.20
CA GLU A 151 16.55 15.88 -4.49
C GLU A 151 18.05 15.65 -4.30
N GLY A 152 18.64 14.77 -5.12
CA GLY A 152 20.06 14.42 -5.04
C GLY A 152 20.51 13.60 -3.83
N CYS A 153 19.65 13.33 -2.84
CA CYS A 153 20.04 12.59 -1.63
C CYS A 153 20.22 11.08 -1.89
N GLY A 154 19.26 10.47 -2.61
CA GLY A 154 19.30 9.06 -3.02
C GLY A 154 19.41 8.01 -1.89
N LYS A 155 19.31 8.42 -0.61
CA LYS A 155 19.46 7.51 0.53
C LYS A 155 18.20 6.65 0.72
N ALA A 156 18.40 5.40 1.11
CA ALA A 156 17.34 4.53 1.58
C ALA A 156 17.68 3.97 2.96
N TRP A 157 16.67 3.67 3.77
CA TRP A 157 16.85 3.06 5.09
C TRP A 157 15.69 2.14 5.47
N THR A 158 15.92 1.29 6.47
CA THR A 158 14.89 0.45 7.08
C THR A 158 14.77 0.83 8.54
N SER A 159 13.54 0.82 9.06
CA SER A 159 13.23 1.08 10.46
C SER A 159 12.32 -0.02 10.99
N GLY A 160 12.65 -0.55 12.17
CA GLY A 160 11.79 -1.45 12.92
C GLY A 160 10.85 -0.72 13.90
N LYS A 161 10.98 0.60 14.01
CA LYS A 161 10.23 1.46 14.95
C LYS A 161 9.45 2.53 14.19
N VAL A 162 8.66 2.12 13.19
CA VAL A 162 7.72 3.02 12.52
C VAL A 162 6.49 3.14 13.41
N ALA A 163 6.29 4.31 14.02
CA ALA A 163 5.18 4.54 14.94
C ALA A 163 3.85 4.36 14.21
N THR A 164 2.95 3.59 14.81
CA THR A 164 1.62 3.30 14.26
C THR A 164 0.58 3.42 15.34
N LYS A 165 -0.53 4.08 15.02
CA LYS A 165 -1.67 4.27 15.91
C LYS A 165 -2.93 3.69 15.28
N ILE A 166 -3.45 2.65 15.90
CA ILE A 166 -4.69 1.99 15.51
C ILE A 166 -5.80 2.56 16.38
N ARG A 167 -6.92 2.91 15.76
CA ARG A 167 -8.13 3.40 16.44
C ARG A 167 -9.31 2.53 16.06
N GLY A 168 -10.17 2.24 17.04
CA GLY A 168 -11.44 1.55 16.87
C GLY A 168 -12.60 2.44 17.31
N TYR A 169 -13.73 2.31 16.62
CA TYR A 169 -14.96 3.04 16.87
C TYR A 169 -16.14 2.06 16.87
N ASP A 170 -16.80 1.94 18.01
CA ASP A 170 -17.90 1.02 18.19
C ASP A 170 -19.16 1.59 17.53
N ARG A 171 -19.80 0.76 16.70
CA ARG A 171 -21.06 1.13 16.02
C ARG A 171 -22.23 0.46 16.72
N ARG A 172 -23.37 1.15 16.72
CA ARG A 172 -24.61 0.67 17.37
C ARG A 172 -25.13 -0.64 16.79
N ASP A 173 -24.84 -0.91 15.53
CA ASP A 173 -25.22 -2.15 14.83
C ASP A 173 -24.25 -3.31 15.13
N GLY A 174 -23.23 -3.11 15.96
CA GLY A 174 -22.21 -4.10 16.32
C GLY A 174 -21.11 -4.28 15.28
N GLN A 175 -21.00 -3.37 14.31
CA GLN A 175 -19.79 -3.26 13.47
C GLN A 175 -18.68 -2.50 14.21
N LEU A 176 -17.43 -2.82 13.88
CA LEU A 176 -16.27 -2.08 14.38
C LEU A 176 -15.66 -1.27 13.25
N GLU A 177 -15.81 0.05 13.30
CA GLU A 177 -15.08 0.95 12.41
C GLU A 177 -13.63 1.10 12.93
N TYR A 178 -12.66 1.22 12.03
CA TYR A 178 -11.27 1.39 12.43
C TYR A 178 -10.46 2.28 11.49
N SER A 179 -9.41 2.88 12.03
CA SER A 179 -8.38 3.59 11.26
C SER A 179 -6.99 3.21 11.75
N VAL A 180 -6.00 3.28 10.84
CA VAL A 180 -4.61 2.97 11.16
C VAL A 180 -3.72 4.08 10.65
N GLN A 181 -3.21 4.90 11.55
CA GLN A 181 -2.31 6.00 11.21
C GLN A 181 -0.86 5.55 11.37
N VAL A 182 -0.15 5.42 10.25
CA VAL A 182 1.27 5.05 10.22
C VAL A 182 2.11 6.29 9.97
N PHE A 183 3.00 6.62 10.90
CA PHE A 183 3.80 7.83 10.86
C PHE A 183 5.10 7.62 10.08
N ASN A 184 5.45 8.61 9.27
CA ASN A 184 6.62 8.59 8.42
C ASN A 184 7.89 8.94 9.20
N GLN A 185 9.03 8.80 8.53
CA GLN A 185 10.34 9.13 9.06
C GLN A 185 11.09 10.03 8.09
N ARG A 186 11.99 10.84 8.64
CA ARG A 186 12.87 11.73 7.89
C ARG A 186 14.23 11.10 7.66
N CYS A 187 14.84 11.47 6.53
CA CYS A 187 16.20 11.12 6.22
C CYS A 187 17.15 11.75 7.23
N LYS A 188 18.10 10.96 7.76
CA LYS A 188 19.12 11.46 8.70
C LYS A 188 20.09 12.50 8.13
N THR A 189 20.16 12.62 6.80
CA THR A 189 21.16 13.46 6.12
C THR A 189 20.59 14.81 5.70
N CYS A 190 19.37 14.83 5.17
CA CYS A 190 18.76 16.03 4.60
C CYS A 190 17.39 16.36 5.19
N GLU A 191 16.94 15.59 6.20
CA GLU A 191 15.67 15.76 6.92
C GLU A 191 14.38 15.74 6.06
N SER A 192 14.51 15.46 4.77
CA SER A 192 13.39 15.21 3.87
C SER A 192 12.66 13.93 4.27
N LEU A 193 11.35 13.90 4.04
CA LEU A 193 10.52 12.73 4.32
C LEU A 193 10.91 11.55 3.40
N GLY A 194 10.67 10.34 3.88
CA GLY A 194 10.84 9.12 3.09
C GLY A 194 9.58 8.76 2.32
N TRP A 195 9.75 8.22 1.12
CA TRP A 195 8.76 7.36 0.47
C TRP A 195 8.68 6.05 1.24
N MET A 196 7.59 5.89 2.00
CA MET A 196 7.39 4.74 2.87
C MET A 196 6.89 3.52 2.08
N ASN A 197 7.52 2.39 2.33
CA ASN A 197 7.10 1.08 1.87
C ASN A 197 7.00 0.14 3.09
N LEU A 198 5.78 -0.29 3.41
CA LEU A 198 5.51 -1.17 4.54
C LEU A 198 5.62 -2.65 4.16
N GLU A 199 5.99 -3.46 5.14
CA GLU A 199 5.80 -4.90 5.04
C GLU A 199 4.32 -5.24 5.25
N ILE A 200 3.60 -5.49 4.15
CA ILE A 200 2.13 -5.64 4.12
C ILE A 200 1.66 -6.73 5.11
N GLU A 201 2.31 -7.88 5.15
CA GLU A 201 1.95 -8.96 6.07
C GLU A 201 2.02 -8.53 7.54
N ALA A 202 3.11 -7.86 7.91
CA ALA A 202 3.32 -7.38 9.27
C ALA A 202 2.37 -6.23 9.65
N TYR A 203 1.88 -5.47 8.66
CA TYR A 203 0.80 -4.50 8.85
C TYR A 203 -0.52 -5.21 9.12
N VAL A 204 -0.91 -6.12 8.22
CA VAL A 204 -2.18 -6.86 8.30
C VAL A 204 -2.25 -7.66 9.59
N GLU A 205 -1.24 -8.47 9.92
CA GLU A 205 -1.19 -9.29 11.14
C GLU A 205 -1.40 -8.45 12.41
N ARG A 206 -0.72 -7.31 12.52
CA ARG A 206 -0.82 -6.44 13.71
C ARG A 206 -2.18 -5.76 13.82
N VAL A 207 -2.75 -5.33 12.71
CA VAL A 207 -4.06 -4.68 12.68
C VAL A 207 -5.13 -5.70 12.99
N GLU A 208 -5.17 -6.83 12.28
CA GLU A 208 -6.11 -7.93 12.52
C GLU A 208 -6.08 -8.39 13.97
N ARG A 209 -4.88 -8.65 14.51
CA ARG A 209 -4.71 -9.07 15.89
C ARG A 209 -5.30 -8.05 16.87
N ARG A 210 -5.15 -6.75 16.60
CA ARG A 210 -5.70 -5.70 17.47
C ARG A 210 -7.21 -5.63 17.38
N LEU A 211 -7.77 -5.68 16.18
CA LEU A 211 -9.22 -5.66 15.97
C LEU A 211 -9.89 -6.87 16.63
N ARG A 212 -9.31 -8.07 16.51
CA ARG A 212 -9.81 -9.28 17.18
C ARG A 212 -9.87 -9.15 18.70
N ILE A 213 -8.84 -8.54 19.32
CA ILE A 213 -8.87 -8.25 20.76
C ILE A 213 -10.05 -7.33 21.11
N TRP A 214 -10.26 -6.25 20.34
CA TRP A 214 -11.36 -5.31 20.61
C TRP A 214 -12.73 -5.95 20.42
N LYS A 215 -12.83 -6.96 19.55
CA LYS A 215 -14.04 -7.79 19.42
C LYS A 215 -14.16 -8.88 20.49
N GLY A 216 -13.28 -8.89 21.49
CA GLY A 216 -13.34 -9.80 22.65
C GLY A 216 -12.66 -11.15 22.44
N GLU A 217 -11.93 -11.36 21.34
CA GLU A 217 -11.20 -12.61 21.13
C GLU A 217 -9.95 -12.70 22.02
N SER A 218 -9.81 -13.82 22.73
CA SER A 218 -8.63 -14.12 23.53
C SER A 218 -7.51 -14.66 22.64
N LEU A 219 -6.47 -13.85 22.41
CA LEU A 219 -5.31 -14.21 21.60
C LEU A 219 -4.04 -14.25 22.44
N PRO A 220 -3.17 -15.27 22.27
CA PRO A 220 -1.96 -15.43 23.06
C PRO A 220 -1.06 -14.20 22.92
N ARG A 221 -0.50 -13.73 24.03
CA ARG A 221 0.46 -12.63 24.03
C ARG A 221 1.61 -12.99 23.10
N LEU A 222 1.94 -12.09 22.17
CA LEU A 222 3.09 -12.31 21.29
C LEU A 222 4.35 -12.35 22.17
N PRO A 223 5.28 -13.28 21.90
CA PRO A 223 6.55 -13.34 22.61
C PRO A 223 7.26 -11.98 22.46
N TRP A 224 7.63 -11.39 23.59
CA TRP A 224 8.42 -10.16 23.61
C TRP A 224 9.86 -10.54 23.31
N ASN A 225 10.25 -10.37 22.05
CA ASN A 225 11.65 -10.53 21.65
C ASN A 225 12.30 -9.15 21.66
N GLU A 226 12.93 -8.80 22.77
CA GLU A 226 13.76 -7.61 22.83
C GLU A 226 14.95 -7.80 21.90
N LYS A 227 14.95 -7.07 20.79
CA LYS A 227 16.09 -7.01 19.88
C LYS A 227 16.85 -5.74 20.21
N HIS A 228 18.14 -5.88 20.51
CA HIS A 228 19.05 -4.73 20.53
C HIS A 228 19.01 -4.06 19.17
N THR A 229 18.40 -2.87 19.13
CA THR A 229 18.32 -2.02 17.95
C THR A 229 19.00 -0.70 18.27
N PRO A 230 19.53 0.01 17.26
CA PRO A 230 20.04 1.36 17.47
C PRO A 230 19.00 2.24 18.17
N PRO A 231 19.43 3.25 18.95
CA PRO A 231 18.52 4.13 19.66
C PRO A 231 17.53 4.79 18.69
N HIS A 232 16.28 4.91 19.14
CA HIS A 232 15.24 5.55 18.36
C HIS A 232 15.55 7.05 18.21
N LYS A 233 15.58 7.54 16.97
CA LYS A 233 15.85 8.94 16.63
C LYS A 233 14.54 9.74 16.59
N SER A 234 14.12 10.24 17.75
CA SER A 234 12.84 10.93 17.93
C SER A 234 12.70 12.17 17.03
N GLU A 235 13.79 12.87 16.78
CA GLU A 235 13.87 14.05 15.91
C GLU A 235 13.56 13.74 14.43
N LEU A 236 13.75 12.48 14.01
CA LEU A 236 13.46 12.01 12.65
C LEU A 236 12.12 11.27 12.55
N CYS A 237 11.43 11.03 13.66
CA CYS A 237 10.18 10.29 13.67
C CYS A 237 8.96 11.23 13.73
N GLU A 238 8.10 11.20 12.71
CA GLU A 238 6.88 12.00 12.70
C GLU A 238 5.90 11.58 13.82
N GLY A 239 5.98 10.32 14.27
CA GLY A 239 5.20 9.84 15.41
C GLY A 239 5.67 10.42 16.75
N CYS A 240 6.98 10.66 16.94
CA CYS A 240 7.47 11.36 18.13
C CYS A 240 7.05 12.83 18.10
N LYS A 241 7.19 13.49 16.94
CA LYS A 241 6.75 14.88 16.75
C LYS A 241 5.24 15.06 17.00
N ALA A 242 4.45 14.04 16.71
CA ALA A 242 3.02 14.01 16.98
C ALA A 242 2.65 13.55 18.41
N GLY A 243 3.62 13.18 19.26
CA GLY A 243 3.37 12.70 20.62
C GLY A 243 2.71 11.30 20.69
N VAL A 244 2.81 10.52 19.62
CA VAL A 244 2.13 9.21 19.48
C VAL A 244 3.09 8.04 19.63
N CYS A 245 4.38 8.24 19.31
CA CYS A 245 5.37 7.18 19.37
C CYS A 245 5.53 6.66 20.82
N PRO A 246 5.45 5.34 21.05
CA PRO A 246 5.71 4.75 22.37
C PRO A 246 7.10 5.06 22.96
N GLU A 247 8.06 5.42 22.10
CA GLU A 247 9.45 5.74 22.46
C GLU A 247 9.69 7.26 22.52
N SER A 248 8.64 8.07 22.42
CA SER A 248 8.77 9.52 22.62
C SER A 248 9.18 9.82 24.07
N SER A 249 10.15 10.72 24.24
CA SER A 249 10.66 11.16 25.55
C SER A 249 9.54 11.65 26.49
N ASP A 250 8.49 12.26 25.93
CA ASP A 250 7.34 12.78 26.69
C ASP A 250 6.49 11.69 27.35
N ARG A 251 6.52 10.45 26.84
CA ARG A 251 5.75 9.35 27.44
C ARG A 251 6.49 8.67 28.60
N VAL A 252 7.83 8.71 28.58
CA VAL A 252 8.68 8.15 29.66
C VAL A 252 8.44 8.88 30.98
N MET A 253 8.10 10.18 30.94
CA MET A 253 7.74 10.98 32.12
C MET A 253 6.36 10.64 32.71
N ARG A 254 5.46 9.97 31.98
CA ARG A 254 4.08 9.68 32.45
C ARG A 254 3.89 8.30 33.08
N LEU A 255 4.89 7.42 33.00
CA LEU A 255 4.88 6.09 33.64
C LEU A 255 5.72 6.04 34.92
N GLY A 256 6.18 7.20 35.40
CA GLY A 256 6.92 7.37 36.65
C GLY A 256 6.10 8.03 37.76
N LEU A 257 4.90 7.50 38.03
CA LEU A 257 4.13 7.72 39.27
C LEU A 257 3.42 6.42 39.64
#